data_AF-A4ICA2-F1
#
_entry.id   AF-A4ICA2-F1
#
_cell.length_a   1.000
_cell.length_b   1.000
_cell.length_c   1.000
_cell.angle_alpha   90.00
_cell.angle_beta   90.00
_cell.angle_gamma   90.00
#
_symmetry.space_group_name_H-M   'P 1'
#
loop_
_entity.id
_entity.type
_entity.pdbx_description
1 polymer ?
#
loop_
_entity_poly.entity_id
_entity_poly.type
_entity_poly.pdbx_seq_one_letter_code
_entity_poly.pdbx_strand_id
1 'polypeptide(L)'
;MASKLIRVLAAALLVAAAVSVDARLVVRMVQVVHRHGARSALINDNTTEICGTLYPCGELTGEGVEMVRAIGEFARSRYNDLSLVESPLFPSTQYNSSLVYTRSTHTQRTIQSATAFLRGLFQDDYFYPVVYSRNRTTDMLLSTDAVPSVMGRSWLDNPALYAALNPVIDEHLSWDAIQSAAKDAWIEGLCTDFNARTSCVLYMYDVAAAFEAAGRLDNATNLKAVYPGLMEVNAAWFKYVFSWNHTSKLDLTQGSASQNLAQTMLANINAHRLPALYKLIATCWSAVGVIFHKFPFFRFPYRRRDCALHAFRVY
;
A
#
# COMPACT_ATOMS: atom_id res chain seq x y z
N MET A 1 8.88 56.51 39.75
CA MET A 1 9.60 55.27 39.34
C MET A 1 8.68 54.07 39.12
N ALA A 2 7.61 53.88 39.91
CA ALA A 2 6.66 52.76 39.78
C ALA A 2 6.03 52.58 38.37
N SER A 3 5.65 53.67 37.69
CA SER A 3 5.04 53.60 36.34
C SER A 3 5.96 52.98 35.27
N LYS A 4 7.27 53.26 35.31
CA LYS A 4 8.24 52.66 34.37
C LYS A 4 8.40 51.15 34.64
N LEU A 5 8.43 50.76 35.92
CA LEU A 5 8.55 49.36 36.33
C LEU A 5 7.33 48.54 35.88
N ILE A 6 6.13 49.08 36.05
CA ILE A 6 4.87 48.45 35.61
C ILE A 6 4.86 48.24 34.08
N ARG A 7 5.31 49.23 33.30
CA ARG A 7 5.38 49.09 31.83
C ARG A 7 6.37 48.02 31.38
N VAL A 8 7.53 47.92 32.05
CA VAL A 8 8.53 46.89 31.74
C VAL A 8 8.01 45.49 32.08
N LEU A 9 7.35 45.33 33.23
CA LEU A 9 6.72 44.06 33.62
C LEU A 9 5.59 43.65 32.66
N ALA A 10 4.73 44.58 32.26
CA ALA A 10 3.68 44.30 31.29
C ALA A 10 4.25 43.91 29.92
N ALA A 11 5.30 44.58 29.45
CA ALA A 11 5.99 44.21 28.23
C ALA A 11 6.67 42.82 28.33
N ALA A 12 7.30 42.51 29.47
CA ALA A 12 7.90 41.20 29.71
C ALA A 12 6.85 40.08 29.76
N LEU A 13 5.67 40.33 30.36
CA LEU A 13 4.54 39.40 30.35
C LEU A 13 3.96 39.19 28.96
N LEU A 14 3.86 40.24 28.14
CA LEU A 14 3.42 40.13 26.74
C LEU A 14 4.44 39.36 25.89
N VAL A 15 5.73 39.59 26.08
CA VAL A 15 6.79 38.82 25.39
C VAL A 15 6.79 37.37 25.87
N ALA A 16 6.70 37.12 27.18
CA ALA A 16 6.60 35.76 27.71
C ALA A 16 5.36 35.04 27.19
N ALA A 17 4.20 35.71 27.13
CA ALA A 17 2.98 35.16 26.57
C ALA A 17 3.07 34.89 25.06
N ALA A 18 3.77 35.77 24.31
CA ALA A 18 4.01 35.58 22.88
C ALA A 18 5.02 34.45 22.59
N VAL A 19 5.99 34.26 23.48
CA VAL A 19 7.01 33.19 23.39
C VAL A 19 6.48 31.86 23.96
N SER A 20 5.48 31.89 24.85
CA SER A 20 4.80 30.71 25.37
C SER A 20 3.62 30.24 24.51
N VAL A 21 3.39 30.86 23.34
CA VAL A 21 2.62 30.20 22.29
C VAL A 21 3.52 29.10 21.74
N ASP A 22 3.44 27.92 22.35
CA ASP A 22 3.95 26.69 21.74
C ASP A 22 3.41 26.66 20.31
N ALA A 23 4.29 26.87 19.34
CA ALA A 23 3.96 26.77 17.92
C ALA A 23 3.67 25.28 17.65
N ARG A 24 2.45 24.89 18.00
CA ARG A 24 2.01 23.51 17.95
C ARG A 24 1.89 23.12 16.48
N LEU A 25 2.65 22.11 16.09
CA LEU A 25 2.54 21.51 14.77
C LEU A 25 1.20 20.76 14.70
N VAL A 26 0.37 21.14 13.72
CA VAL A 26 -0.97 20.58 13.50
C VAL A 26 -1.10 20.01 12.11
N VAL A 27 -1.72 18.85 11.96
CA VAL A 27 -1.90 18.23 10.65
C VAL A 27 -2.96 19.01 9.86
N ARG A 28 -2.58 19.56 8.71
CA ARG A 28 -3.49 20.33 7.83
C ARG A 28 -4.01 19.52 6.64
N MET A 29 -3.23 18.54 6.22
CA MET A 29 -3.50 17.69 5.06
C MET A 29 -2.92 16.29 5.28
N VAL A 30 -3.63 15.29 4.78
CA VAL A 30 -3.19 13.89 4.79
C VAL A 30 -3.15 13.36 3.35
N GLN A 31 -2.07 12.66 3.02
CA GLN A 31 -2.01 11.85 1.80
C GLN A 31 -1.83 10.39 2.16
N VAL A 32 -2.72 9.55 1.66
CA VAL A 32 -2.76 8.11 1.90
C VAL A 32 -2.47 7.38 0.59
N VAL A 33 -1.45 6.54 0.60
CA VAL A 33 -1.24 5.52 -0.43
C VAL A 33 -1.42 4.17 0.24
N HIS A 34 -2.32 3.35 -0.31
CA HIS A 34 -2.60 2.02 0.23
C HIS A 34 -2.74 0.97 -0.86
N ARG A 35 -2.35 -0.27 -0.52
CA ARG A 35 -2.66 -1.45 -1.33
C ARG A 35 -4.16 -1.77 -1.23
N HIS A 36 -4.66 -2.49 -2.23
CA HIS A 36 -5.92 -3.20 -2.08
C HIS A 36 -5.88 -4.17 -0.88
N GLY A 37 -7.05 -4.56 -0.38
CA GLY A 37 -7.18 -5.59 0.66
C GLY A 37 -6.87 -7.00 0.15
N ALA A 38 -7.06 -8.00 0.99
CA ALA A 38 -6.90 -9.40 0.61
C ALA A 38 -7.76 -9.75 -0.60
N ARG A 39 -7.19 -10.53 -1.51
CA ARG A 39 -7.83 -10.97 -2.75
C ARG A 39 -7.62 -12.46 -2.92
N SER A 40 -8.44 -13.08 -3.75
CA SER A 40 -8.13 -14.40 -4.30
C SER A 40 -6.86 -14.35 -5.16
N ALA A 41 -6.27 -15.53 -5.40
CA ALA A 41 -5.05 -15.65 -6.19
C ALA A 41 -5.26 -15.21 -7.66
N LEU A 42 -4.20 -14.74 -8.30
CA LEU A 42 -4.14 -14.40 -9.72
C LEU A 42 -3.69 -15.62 -10.53
N ILE A 43 -4.59 -16.59 -10.69
CA ILE A 43 -4.36 -17.83 -11.44
C ILE A 43 -5.50 -18.06 -12.44
N ASN A 44 -5.20 -18.72 -13.55
CA ASN A 44 -6.20 -19.08 -14.57
C ASN A 44 -6.55 -20.58 -14.57
N ASP A 45 -5.72 -21.42 -13.96
CA ASP A 45 -5.89 -22.86 -13.85
C ASP A 45 -6.42 -23.24 -12.47
N ASN A 46 -7.16 -24.35 -12.36
CA ASN A 46 -7.73 -24.88 -11.10
C ASN A 46 -8.42 -23.79 -10.25
N THR A 47 -9.12 -22.88 -10.91
CA THR A 47 -9.67 -21.66 -10.30
C THR A 47 -10.71 -21.96 -9.23
N THR A 48 -11.45 -23.07 -9.37
CA THR A 48 -12.47 -23.49 -8.40
C THR A 48 -11.81 -23.93 -7.09
N GLU A 49 -10.74 -24.70 -7.17
CA GLU A 49 -9.99 -25.22 -6.02
C GLU A 49 -9.22 -24.09 -5.33
N ILE A 50 -8.61 -23.19 -6.13
CA ILE A 50 -7.77 -22.12 -5.62
C ILE A 50 -8.61 -20.94 -5.10
N CYS A 51 -9.56 -20.43 -5.88
CA CYS A 51 -10.30 -19.21 -5.56
C CYS A 51 -11.69 -19.46 -4.95
N GLY A 52 -12.21 -20.69 -5.06
CA GLY A 52 -13.57 -21.01 -4.68
C GLY A 52 -14.60 -20.51 -5.72
N THR A 53 -15.87 -20.55 -5.34
CA THR A 53 -16.99 -20.16 -6.21
C THR A 53 -17.63 -18.83 -5.83
N LEU A 54 -17.24 -18.24 -4.68
CA LEU A 54 -17.84 -17.01 -4.17
C LEU A 54 -17.31 -15.75 -4.88
N TYR A 55 -16.01 -15.72 -5.18
CA TYR A 55 -15.35 -14.61 -5.87
C TYR A 55 -14.49 -15.16 -7.02
N PRO A 56 -14.47 -14.51 -8.20
CA PRO A 56 -13.50 -14.83 -9.23
C PRO A 56 -12.05 -14.70 -8.72
N CYS A 57 -11.11 -15.39 -9.37
CA CYS A 57 -9.69 -15.21 -9.11
C CYS A 57 -9.24 -13.75 -9.35
N GLY A 58 -8.37 -13.24 -8.50
CA GLY A 58 -7.85 -11.87 -8.54
C GLY A 58 -8.75 -10.78 -7.95
N GLU A 59 -9.95 -11.12 -7.46
CA GLU A 59 -10.91 -10.18 -6.88
C GLU A 59 -10.78 -10.04 -5.36
N LEU A 60 -11.21 -8.87 -4.86
CA LEU A 60 -11.20 -8.56 -3.43
C LEU A 60 -12.13 -9.51 -2.66
N THR A 61 -11.65 -10.09 -1.56
CA THR A 61 -12.48 -10.96 -0.71
C THR A 61 -13.18 -10.16 0.40
N GLY A 62 -14.11 -10.80 1.12
CA GLY A 62 -14.75 -10.22 2.30
C GLY A 62 -13.74 -9.81 3.38
N GLU A 63 -12.73 -10.64 3.63
CA GLU A 63 -11.62 -10.30 4.53
C GLU A 63 -10.86 -9.06 4.05
N GLY A 64 -10.67 -8.93 2.72
CA GLY A 64 -10.05 -7.76 2.11
C GLY A 64 -10.84 -6.47 2.32
N VAL A 65 -12.16 -6.53 2.18
CA VAL A 65 -13.06 -5.41 2.48
C VAL A 65 -12.90 -4.98 3.95
N GLU A 66 -12.97 -5.93 4.88
CA GLU A 66 -12.87 -5.64 6.32
C GLU A 66 -11.51 -5.04 6.70
N MET A 67 -10.41 -5.56 6.15
CA MET A 67 -9.08 -5.00 6.38
C MET A 67 -9.00 -3.54 5.95
N VAL A 68 -9.48 -3.21 4.74
CA VAL A 68 -9.36 -1.84 4.22
C VAL A 68 -10.35 -0.88 4.88
N ARG A 69 -11.53 -1.37 5.25
CA ARG A 69 -12.51 -0.62 6.07
C ARG A 69 -11.90 -0.23 7.42
N ALA A 70 -11.24 -1.15 8.11
CA ALA A 70 -10.57 -0.89 9.38
C ALA A 70 -9.45 0.18 9.25
N ILE A 71 -8.74 0.23 8.11
CA ILE A 71 -7.77 1.30 7.84
C ILE A 71 -8.48 2.67 7.72
N GLY A 72 -9.64 2.72 7.07
CA GLY A 72 -10.46 3.92 6.97
C GLY A 72 -10.95 4.41 8.34
N GLU A 73 -11.43 3.49 9.19
CA GLU A 73 -11.86 3.81 10.56
C GLU A 73 -10.71 4.32 11.42
N PHE A 74 -9.54 3.69 11.30
CA PHE A 74 -8.33 4.17 11.95
C PHE A 74 -7.95 5.58 11.51
N ALA A 75 -8.02 5.87 10.20
CA ALA A 75 -7.77 7.21 9.67
C ALA A 75 -8.78 8.23 10.21
N ARG A 76 -10.08 7.88 10.27
CA ARG A 76 -11.13 8.73 10.85
C ARG A 76 -10.80 9.10 12.29
N SER A 77 -10.58 8.09 13.13
CA SER A 77 -10.26 8.27 14.55
C SER A 77 -9.01 9.14 14.73
N ARG A 78 -7.94 8.82 13.99
CA ARG A 78 -6.67 9.53 14.05
C ARG A 78 -6.78 10.99 13.65
N TYR A 79 -7.48 11.31 12.58
CA TYR A 79 -7.50 12.66 12.00
C TYR A 79 -8.68 13.52 12.44
N ASN A 80 -9.48 12.99 13.38
CA ASN A 80 -10.41 13.76 14.18
C ASN A 80 -9.90 14.00 15.62
N ASP A 81 -8.79 13.37 16.02
CA ASP A 81 -8.15 13.60 17.31
C ASP A 81 -7.56 15.01 17.40
N LEU A 82 -8.14 15.84 18.27
CA LEU A 82 -7.72 17.22 18.51
C LEU A 82 -6.32 17.34 19.11
N SER A 83 -5.67 16.24 19.47
CA SER A 83 -4.23 16.16 19.80
C SER A 83 -3.33 16.27 18.55
N LEU A 84 -3.88 16.14 17.34
CA LEU A 84 -3.13 16.20 16.08
C LEU A 84 -3.60 17.30 15.13
N VAL A 85 -4.85 17.76 15.22
CA VAL A 85 -5.47 18.71 14.27
C VAL A 85 -6.07 19.90 15.01
N GLU A 86 -6.17 21.06 14.34
CA GLU A 86 -6.85 22.25 14.91
C GLU A 86 -8.36 22.03 15.04
N SER A 87 -8.95 21.30 14.10
CA SER A 87 -10.35 20.88 14.07
C SER A 87 -10.46 19.53 13.35
N PRO A 88 -11.50 18.73 13.61
CA PRO A 88 -11.64 17.41 12.98
C PRO A 88 -11.60 17.51 11.46
N LEU A 89 -10.72 16.74 10.79
CA LEU A 89 -10.63 16.78 9.32
C LEU A 89 -11.87 16.18 8.65
N PHE A 90 -12.57 15.29 9.35
CA PHE A 90 -13.80 14.61 8.89
C PHE A 90 -14.91 14.80 9.91
N PRO A 91 -15.49 16.02 10.03
CA PRO A 91 -16.43 16.35 11.09
C PRO A 91 -17.78 15.64 10.95
N SER A 92 -18.16 15.24 9.73
CA SER A 92 -19.37 14.47 9.44
C SER A 92 -19.07 12.98 9.28
N THR A 93 -20.05 12.14 9.59
CA THR A 93 -20.09 10.71 9.22
C THR A 93 -20.51 10.50 7.77
N GLN A 94 -21.14 11.49 7.14
CA GLN A 94 -21.54 11.47 5.73
C GLN A 94 -20.37 11.80 4.80
N TYR A 95 -20.29 11.09 3.69
CA TYR A 95 -19.30 11.35 2.65
C TYR A 95 -19.38 12.78 2.11
N ASN A 96 -18.23 13.45 1.99
CA ASN A 96 -18.12 14.79 1.43
C ASN A 96 -16.98 14.84 0.41
N SER A 97 -17.36 14.90 -0.88
CA SER A 97 -16.42 14.95 -2.01
C SER A 97 -15.57 16.21 -2.05
N SER A 98 -15.93 17.27 -1.31
CA SER A 98 -15.11 18.49 -1.20
C SER A 98 -13.97 18.34 -0.19
N LEU A 99 -14.05 17.36 0.73
CA LEU A 99 -13.00 17.09 1.72
C LEU A 99 -12.00 16.04 1.26
N VAL A 100 -12.44 15.10 0.43
CA VAL A 100 -11.65 13.92 0.07
C VAL A 100 -11.61 13.70 -1.44
N TYR A 101 -10.41 13.55 -1.96
CA TYR A 101 -10.16 13.06 -3.30
C TYR A 101 -9.61 11.65 -3.26
N THR A 102 -10.22 10.74 -4.02
CA THR A 102 -9.80 9.35 -4.07
C THR A 102 -9.52 8.92 -5.51
N ARG A 103 -8.33 8.37 -5.74
CA ARG A 103 -7.93 7.80 -7.03
C ARG A 103 -7.54 6.33 -6.88
N SER A 104 -7.89 5.51 -7.84
CA SER A 104 -7.54 4.10 -7.89
C SER A 104 -6.96 3.71 -9.25
N THR A 105 -6.20 2.63 -9.31
CA THR A 105 -5.95 1.97 -10.61
C THR A 105 -7.25 1.40 -11.18
N HIS A 106 -7.35 1.29 -12.50
CA HIS A 106 -8.55 0.75 -13.16
C HIS A 106 -8.60 -0.78 -13.08
N THR A 107 -8.84 -1.29 -11.87
CA THR A 107 -9.03 -2.71 -11.56
C THR A 107 -10.08 -2.84 -10.47
N GLN A 108 -10.96 -3.85 -10.56
CA GLN A 108 -12.11 -3.95 -9.65
C GLN A 108 -11.70 -4.01 -8.17
N ARG A 109 -10.76 -4.89 -7.80
CA ARG A 109 -10.26 -4.99 -6.41
C ARG A 109 -9.74 -3.68 -5.80
N THR A 110 -9.12 -2.79 -6.59
CA THR A 110 -8.58 -1.51 -6.09
C THR A 110 -9.66 -0.45 -6.00
N ILE A 111 -10.64 -0.45 -6.90
CA ILE A 111 -11.81 0.44 -6.82
C ILE A 111 -12.68 0.06 -5.61
N GLN A 112 -12.93 -1.23 -5.42
CA GLN A 112 -13.66 -1.75 -4.25
C GLN A 112 -12.91 -1.49 -2.94
N SER A 113 -11.59 -1.67 -2.92
CA SER A 113 -10.77 -1.33 -1.74
C SER A 113 -10.83 0.16 -1.40
N ALA A 114 -10.68 1.04 -2.39
CA ALA A 114 -10.81 2.48 -2.18
C ALA A 114 -12.21 2.85 -1.63
N THR A 115 -13.25 2.18 -2.11
CA THR A 115 -14.62 2.35 -1.59
C THR A 115 -14.74 1.86 -0.14
N ALA A 116 -14.17 0.70 0.19
CA ALA A 116 -14.15 0.16 1.55
C ALA A 116 -13.39 1.09 2.53
N PHE A 117 -12.26 1.67 2.09
CA PHE A 117 -11.54 2.68 2.87
C PHE A 117 -12.43 3.89 3.16
N LEU A 118 -13.13 4.39 2.15
CA LEU A 118 -14.04 5.53 2.31
C LEU A 118 -15.24 5.23 3.20
N ARG A 119 -15.76 4.00 3.20
CA ARG A 119 -16.80 3.55 4.13
C ARG A 119 -16.31 3.43 5.58
N GLY A 120 -15.04 3.10 5.79
CA GLY A 120 -14.43 3.20 7.11
C GLY A 120 -14.27 4.66 7.57
N LEU A 121 -13.95 5.55 6.63
CA LEU A 121 -13.74 6.98 6.89
C LEU A 121 -15.05 7.75 7.11
N PHE A 122 -16.10 7.40 6.37
CA PHE A 122 -17.44 7.98 6.38
C PHE A 122 -18.46 6.86 6.57
N GLN A 123 -18.92 6.70 7.80
CA GLN A 123 -19.70 5.54 8.23
C GLN A 123 -21.16 5.57 7.79
N ASP A 124 -21.67 6.72 7.34
CA ASP A 124 -23.04 6.83 6.84
C ASP A 124 -23.13 6.51 5.34
N ASP A 125 -24.06 5.65 4.97
CA ASP A 125 -24.30 5.21 3.59
C ASP A 125 -25.19 6.18 2.77
N TYR A 126 -25.38 7.43 3.21
CA TYR A 126 -26.29 8.37 2.54
C TYR A 126 -25.80 8.77 1.14
N PHE A 127 -24.50 8.99 0.97
CA PHE A 127 -23.87 9.23 -0.33
C PHE A 127 -22.83 8.16 -0.63
N TYR A 128 -22.90 7.60 -1.83
CA TYR A 128 -21.88 6.67 -2.29
C TYR A 128 -20.56 7.40 -2.54
N PRO A 129 -19.43 6.91 -1.99
CA PRO A 129 -18.14 7.54 -2.20
C PRO A 129 -17.70 7.52 -3.67
N VAL A 130 -17.08 8.61 -4.13
CA VAL A 130 -16.55 8.72 -5.50
C VAL A 130 -15.09 8.28 -5.55
N VAL A 131 -14.78 7.33 -6.44
CA VAL A 131 -13.42 6.84 -6.70
C VAL A 131 -13.08 7.08 -8.17
N TYR A 132 -12.15 7.99 -8.44
CA TYR A 132 -11.65 8.21 -9.79
C TYR A 132 -10.71 7.07 -10.20
N SER A 133 -10.76 6.61 -11.45
CA SER A 133 -9.80 5.66 -11.98
C SER A 133 -9.21 6.13 -13.32
N ARG A 134 -8.04 5.62 -13.66
CA ARG A 134 -7.38 5.85 -14.95
C ARG A 134 -7.01 4.51 -15.58
N ASN A 135 -7.19 4.41 -16.90
CA ASN A 135 -6.91 3.19 -17.64
C ASN A 135 -5.49 2.67 -17.33
N ARG A 136 -5.40 1.39 -16.96
CA ARG A 136 -4.19 0.73 -16.47
C ARG A 136 -2.98 0.92 -17.37
N THR A 137 -3.16 0.91 -18.69
CA THR A 137 -2.06 1.03 -19.67
C THR A 137 -1.51 2.45 -19.79
N THR A 138 -2.26 3.45 -19.32
CA THR A 138 -1.90 4.87 -19.39
C THR A 138 -1.63 5.49 -18.01
N ASP A 139 -1.90 4.75 -16.93
CA ASP A 139 -1.74 5.25 -15.57
C ASP A 139 -0.27 5.16 -15.12
N MET A 140 0.51 6.18 -15.45
CA MET A 140 1.91 6.31 -14.99
C MET A 140 2.04 6.82 -13.54
N LEU A 141 0.95 6.97 -12.78
CA LEU A 141 1.00 7.40 -11.38
C LEU A 141 0.88 6.21 -10.42
N LEU A 142 -0.15 5.37 -10.60
CA LEU A 142 -0.49 4.28 -9.69
C LEU A 142 -0.25 2.89 -10.28
N SER A 143 -0.13 2.75 -11.61
CA SER A 143 0.18 1.48 -12.25
C SER A 143 1.68 1.41 -12.53
N THR A 144 2.46 0.88 -11.58
CA THR A 144 3.91 0.75 -11.76
C THR A 144 4.28 -0.19 -12.91
N ASP A 145 3.39 -1.12 -13.29
CA ASP A 145 3.54 -1.95 -14.49
C ASP A 145 3.63 -1.12 -15.80
N ALA A 146 3.12 0.11 -15.81
CA ALA A 146 3.23 1.02 -16.95
C ALA A 146 4.58 1.75 -16.99
N VAL A 147 5.42 1.63 -15.96
CA VAL A 147 6.77 2.21 -15.93
C VAL A 147 7.71 1.29 -16.74
N PRO A 148 8.38 1.78 -17.79
CA PRO A 148 9.15 0.93 -18.69
C PRO A 148 10.25 0.10 -18.00
N SER A 149 10.92 0.64 -16.98
CA SER A 149 11.95 -0.09 -16.23
C SER A 149 11.39 -1.27 -15.44
N VAL A 150 10.23 -1.08 -14.79
CA VAL A 150 9.51 -2.14 -14.06
C VAL A 150 9.03 -3.20 -15.04
N MET A 151 8.44 -2.78 -16.16
CA MET A 151 7.97 -3.69 -17.20
C MET A 151 9.12 -4.55 -17.76
N GLY A 152 10.26 -3.92 -18.05
CA GLY A 152 11.46 -4.60 -18.51
C GLY A 152 11.94 -5.68 -17.54
N ARG A 153 12.15 -5.32 -16.27
CA ARG A 153 12.64 -6.23 -15.22
C ARG A 153 11.64 -7.33 -14.85
N SER A 154 10.34 -7.06 -14.92
CA SER A 154 9.31 -8.00 -14.45
C SER A 154 8.84 -8.97 -15.53
N TRP A 155 8.79 -8.54 -16.79
CA TRP A 155 8.05 -9.25 -17.84
C TRP A 155 8.85 -9.52 -19.11
N LEU A 156 9.87 -8.72 -19.42
CA LEU A 156 10.57 -8.79 -20.71
C LEU A 156 11.94 -9.47 -20.63
N ASP A 157 12.59 -9.46 -19.47
CA ASP A 157 13.94 -10.03 -19.27
C ASP A 157 13.92 -11.20 -18.26
N ASN A 158 13.19 -12.27 -18.60
CA ASN A 158 13.13 -13.49 -17.80
C ASN A 158 14.52 -14.08 -17.48
N PRO A 159 15.49 -14.13 -18.42
CA PRO A 159 16.83 -14.63 -18.09
C PRO A 159 17.51 -13.85 -16.96
N ALA A 160 17.47 -12.51 -16.99
CA ALA A 160 18.06 -11.71 -15.92
C ALA A 160 17.28 -11.83 -14.60
N LEU A 161 15.95 -11.91 -14.67
CA LEU A 161 15.10 -12.15 -13.51
C LEU A 161 15.43 -13.49 -12.84
N TYR A 162 15.55 -14.56 -13.62
CA TYR A 162 15.84 -15.90 -13.12
C TYR A 162 17.25 -15.97 -12.57
N ALA A 163 18.23 -15.33 -13.22
CA ALA A 163 19.59 -15.24 -12.69
C ALA A 163 19.64 -14.52 -11.33
N ALA A 164 18.78 -13.54 -11.11
CA ALA A 164 18.69 -12.82 -9.84
C ALA A 164 17.96 -13.62 -8.74
N LEU A 165 16.93 -14.40 -9.08
CA LEU A 165 16.06 -15.05 -8.10
C LEU A 165 16.36 -16.52 -7.84
N ASN A 166 16.88 -17.27 -8.83
CA ASN A 166 17.21 -18.68 -8.66
C ASN A 166 18.15 -18.94 -7.47
N PRO A 167 19.22 -18.14 -7.22
CA PRO A 167 20.06 -18.33 -6.04
C PRO A 167 19.30 -18.17 -4.71
N VAL A 168 18.34 -17.22 -4.64
CA VAL A 168 17.50 -17.01 -3.45
C VAL A 168 16.52 -18.16 -3.27
N ILE A 169 15.95 -18.67 -4.36
CA ILE A 169 15.09 -19.86 -4.33
C ILE A 169 15.87 -21.05 -3.80
N ASP A 170 17.05 -21.32 -4.35
CA ASP A 170 17.87 -22.48 -4.00
C ASP A 170 18.43 -22.39 -2.55
N GLU A 171 18.57 -21.18 -2.00
CA GLU A 171 18.92 -20.94 -0.59
C GLU A 171 17.79 -21.31 0.37
N HIS A 172 16.53 -21.08 -0.02
CA HIS A 172 15.38 -21.21 0.88
C HIS A 172 14.49 -22.43 0.63
N LEU A 173 14.52 -23.00 -0.58
CA LEU A 173 13.55 -24.01 -1.04
C LEU A 173 14.25 -25.10 -1.85
N SER A 174 14.06 -26.36 -1.46
CA SER A 174 14.45 -27.49 -2.31
C SER A 174 13.42 -27.72 -3.41
N TRP A 175 13.85 -28.32 -4.52
CA TRP A 175 12.93 -28.68 -5.61
C TRP A 175 11.81 -29.61 -5.13
N ASP A 176 12.12 -30.60 -4.30
CA ASP A 176 11.12 -31.53 -3.73
C ASP A 176 10.10 -30.81 -2.84
N ALA A 177 10.54 -29.80 -2.07
CA ALA A 177 9.64 -28.97 -1.27
C ALA A 177 8.72 -28.12 -2.15
N ILE A 178 9.26 -27.55 -3.24
CA ILE A 178 8.48 -26.82 -4.25
C ILE A 178 7.44 -27.74 -4.87
N GLN A 179 7.82 -28.95 -5.31
CA GLN A 179 6.88 -29.92 -5.89
C GLN A 179 5.76 -30.32 -4.92
N SER A 180 6.11 -30.55 -3.66
CA SER A 180 5.13 -30.93 -2.63
C SER A 180 4.16 -29.79 -2.31
N ALA A 181 4.66 -28.56 -2.21
CA ALA A 181 3.85 -27.37 -2.00
C ALA A 181 2.99 -27.00 -3.23
N ALA A 182 3.46 -27.28 -4.45
CA ALA A 182 2.70 -27.05 -5.68
C ALA A 182 1.40 -27.86 -5.72
N LYS A 183 1.41 -29.08 -5.17
CA LYS A 183 0.21 -29.94 -5.03
C LYS A 183 -0.81 -29.32 -4.08
N ASP A 184 -0.36 -28.89 -2.91
CA ASP A 184 -1.21 -28.20 -1.93
C ASP A 184 -1.80 -26.89 -2.50
N ALA A 185 -1.06 -26.23 -3.40
CA ALA A 185 -1.45 -24.99 -4.08
C ALA A 185 -2.23 -25.22 -5.39
N TRP A 186 -2.42 -26.46 -5.85
CA TRP A 186 -3.09 -26.81 -7.11
C TRP A 186 -2.44 -26.18 -8.36
N ILE A 187 -1.11 -26.03 -8.36
CA ILE A 187 -0.35 -25.41 -9.46
C ILE A 187 0.76 -26.32 -9.99
N GLU A 188 0.66 -27.64 -9.84
CA GLU A 188 1.72 -28.56 -10.29
C GLU A 188 2.09 -28.35 -11.76
N GLY A 189 1.11 -28.03 -12.61
CA GLY A 189 1.31 -27.76 -14.03
C GLY A 189 2.23 -26.55 -14.32
N LEU A 190 2.26 -25.55 -13.44
CA LEU A 190 3.20 -24.42 -13.54
C LEU A 190 4.58 -24.74 -12.99
N CYS A 191 4.71 -25.86 -12.28
CA CYS A 191 5.89 -26.25 -11.53
C CYS A 191 6.58 -27.48 -12.14
N THR A 192 6.43 -27.75 -13.43
CA THR A 192 7.01 -28.94 -14.05
C THR A 192 8.48 -28.80 -14.47
N ASP A 193 8.95 -27.58 -14.74
CA ASP A 193 10.32 -27.32 -15.23
C ASP A 193 11.18 -26.66 -14.15
N PHE A 194 12.25 -27.34 -13.74
CA PHE A 194 13.24 -26.84 -12.79
C PHE A 194 13.90 -25.53 -13.26
N ASN A 195 14.11 -25.37 -14.57
CA ASN A 195 14.73 -24.16 -15.13
C ASN A 195 13.80 -22.94 -15.08
N ALA A 196 12.48 -23.17 -15.02
CA ALA A 196 11.45 -22.14 -14.89
C ALA A 196 10.91 -21.99 -13.46
N ARG A 197 11.59 -22.57 -12.45
CA ARG A 197 11.12 -22.59 -11.05
C ARG A 197 10.82 -21.20 -10.46
N THR A 198 11.48 -20.15 -10.93
CA THR A 198 11.17 -18.77 -10.54
C THR A 198 9.70 -18.43 -10.79
N SER A 199 9.15 -18.74 -11.96
CA SER A 199 7.73 -18.48 -12.25
C SER A 199 6.81 -19.28 -11.34
N CYS A 200 7.08 -20.59 -11.18
CA CYS A 200 6.35 -21.47 -10.27
C CYS A 200 6.28 -20.88 -8.85
N VAL A 201 7.43 -20.51 -8.29
CA VAL A 201 7.54 -19.97 -6.92
C VAL A 201 6.81 -18.64 -6.76
N LEU A 202 6.85 -17.74 -7.76
CA LEU A 202 6.13 -16.47 -7.69
C LEU A 202 4.60 -16.66 -7.72
N TYR A 203 4.08 -17.57 -8.55
CA TYR A 203 2.65 -17.93 -8.51
C TYR A 203 2.27 -18.66 -7.21
N MET A 204 3.13 -19.54 -6.72
CA MET A 204 2.93 -20.26 -5.45
C MET A 204 2.83 -19.29 -4.27
N TYR A 205 3.66 -18.25 -4.24
CA TYR A 205 3.58 -17.20 -3.23
C TYR A 205 2.20 -16.50 -3.27
N ASP A 206 1.70 -16.16 -4.47
CA ASP A 206 0.40 -15.49 -4.60
C ASP A 206 -0.76 -16.35 -4.09
N VAL A 207 -0.72 -17.66 -4.37
CA VAL A 207 -1.69 -18.63 -3.85
C VAL A 207 -1.57 -18.77 -2.33
N ALA A 208 -0.34 -18.92 -1.81
CA ALA A 208 -0.11 -19.07 -0.37
C ALA A 208 -0.56 -17.84 0.42
N ALA A 209 -0.30 -16.63 -0.07
CA ALA A 209 -0.75 -15.39 0.54
C ALA A 209 -2.28 -15.26 0.52
N ALA A 210 -2.94 -15.64 -0.59
CA ALA A 210 -4.39 -15.69 -0.66
C ALA A 210 -4.98 -16.71 0.34
N PHE A 211 -4.35 -17.88 0.48
CA PHE A 211 -4.77 -18.90 1.44
C PHE A 211 -4.56 -18.44 2.89
N GLU A 212 -3.46 -17.75 3.20
CA GLU A 212 -3.21 -17.18 4.52
C GLU A 212 -4.30 -16.16 4.88
N ALA A 213 -4.60 -15.24 3.96
CA ALA A 213 -5.61 -14.21 4.18
C ALA A 213 -7.02 -14.80 4.38
N ALA A 214 -7.35 -15.90 3.70
CA ALA A 214 -8.60 -16.63 3.85
C ALA A 214 -8.62 -17.62 5.04
N GLY A 215 -7.52 -17.75 5.80
CA GLY A 215 -7.40 -18.74 6.89
C GLY A 215 -7.36 -20.20 6.41
N ARG A 216 -7.02 -20.45 5.14
CA ARG A 216 -6.94 -21.76 4.50
C ARG A 216 -5.54 -22.37 4.52
N LEU A 217 -4.51 -21.56 4.77
CA LEU A 217 -3.11 -22.02 4.73
C LEU A 217 -2.82 -23.13 5.76
N ASP A 218 -3.54 -23.13 6.89
CA ASP A 218 -3.40 -24.18 7.92
C ASP A 218 -3.79 -25.58 7.43
N ASN A 219 -4.61 -25.68 6.39
CA ASN A 219 -5.02 -26.95 5.78
C ASN A 219 -4.08 -27.42 4.64
N ALA A 220 -3.10 -26.61 4.28
CA ALA A 220 -2.17 -26.84 3.17
C ALA A 220 -0.76 -27.02 3.75
N THR A 221 -0.50 -28.17 4.38
CA THR A 221 0.67 -28.44 5.22
C THR A 221 2.01 -28.16 4.54
N ASN A 222 2.21 -28.64 3.31
CA ASN A 222 3.44 -28.44 2.55
C ASN A 222 3.56 -26.98 2.10
N LEU A 223 2.46 -26.37 1.65
CA LEU A 223 2.44 -24.96 1.25
C LEU A 223 2.78 -24.04 2.43
N LYS A 224 2.21 -24.32 3.61
CA LYS A 224 2.50 -23.60 4.85
C LYS A 224 3.96 -23.77 5.26
N ALA A 225 4.53 -24.96 5.09
CA ALA A 225 5.93 -25.23 5.42
C ALA A 225 6.91 -24.39 4.58
N VAL A 226 6.62 -24.21 3.28
CA VAL A 226 7.48 -23.41 2.39
C VAL A 226 7.18 -21.90 2.42
N TYR A 227 6.03 -21.49 2.97
CA TYR A 227 5.57 -20.10 2.91
C TYR A 227 6.60 -19.06 3.38
N PRO A 228 7.37 -19.25 4.48
CA PRO A 228 8.45 -18.33 4.84
C PRO A 228 9.51 -18.16 3.74
N GLY A 229 9.90 -19.24 3.06
CA GLY A 229 10.84 -19.18 1.93
C GLY A 229 10.24 -18.47 0.71
N LEU A 230 8.95 -18.70 0.42
CA LEU A 230 8.22 -17.95 -0.61
C LEU A 230 8.21 -16.44 -0.33
N MET A 231 8.09 -16.03 0.95
CA MET A 231 8.16 -14.62 1.34
C MET A 231 9.53 -14.00 1.07
N GLU A 232 10.62 -14.72 1.34
CA GLU A 232 11.99 -14.25 1.05
C GLU A 232 12.23 -14.08 -0.45
N VAL A 233 11.79 -15.05 -1.27
CA VAL A 233 11.88 -14.96 -2.74
C VAL A 233 11.06 -13.78 -3.26
N ASN A 234 9.85 -13.57 -2.75
CA ASN A 234 9.01 -12.44 -3.13
C ASN A 234 9.62 -11.09 -2.70
N ALA A 235 10.25 -11.01 -1.53
CA ALA A 235 11.00 -9.83 -1.11
C ALA A 235 12.21 -9.55 -2.04
N ALA A 236 12.91 -10.59 -2.47
CA ALA A 236 13.98 -10.49 -3.46
C ALA A 236 13.46 -10.03 -4.83
N TRP A 237 12.30 -10.52 -5.28
CA TRP A 237 11.63 -10.04 -6.49
C TRP A 237 11.32 -8.55 -6.40
N PHE A 238 10.74 -8.08 -5.30
CA PHE A 238 10.49 -6.65 -5.07
C PHE A 238 11.77 -5.82 -5.11
N LYS A 239 12.83 -6.31 -4.46
CA LYS A 239 14.12 -5.64 -4.48
C LYS A 239 14.69 -5.57 -5.90
N TYR A 240 14.64 -6.65 -6.66
CA TYR A 240 15.14 -6.67 -8.04
C TYR A 240 14.38 -5.69 -8.94
N VAL A 241 13.05 -5.76 -8.92
CA VAL A 241 12.19 -4.98 -9.81
C VAL A 241 12.19 -3.49 -9.46
N PHE A 242 12.11 -3.13 -8.18
CA PHE A 242 11.87 -1.75 -7.76
C PHE A 242 13.07 -1.06 -7.12
N SER A 243 14.19 -1.75 -6.92
CA SER A 243 15.40 -1.08 -6.44
C SER A 243 15.85 0.00 -7.41
N TRP A 244 16.36 1.07 -6.81
CA TRP A 244 16.98 2.17 -7.51
C TRP A 244 18.31 2.48 -6.83
N ASN A 245 19.36 2.64 -7.62
CA ASN A 245 20.69 2.94 -7.15
C ASN A 245 21.23 4.22 -7.80
N HIS A 246 21.49 5.25 -6.99
CA HIS A 246 22.03 6.54 -7.43
C HIS A 246 23.41 6.45 -8.12
N THR A 247 24.14 5.34 -7.96
CA THR A 247 25.42 5.12 -8.66
C THR A 247 25.27 4.37 -9.98
N SER A 248 24.10 3.78 -10.25
CA SER A 248 23.81 3.08 -11.49
C SER A 248 23.40 4.07 -12.59
N LYS A 249 24.21 4.17 -13.65
CA LYS A 249 23.89 4.99 -14.83
C LYS A 249 22.53 4.61 -15.44
N LEU A 250 22.21 3.31 -15.43
CA LEU A 250 20.92 2.81 -15.93
C LEU A 250 19.76 3.33 -15.08
N ASP A 251 19.86 3.24 -13.75
CA ASP A 251 18.80 3.69 -12.84
C ASP A 251 18.63 5.21 -12.85
N LEU A 252 19.72 5.96 -13.02
CA LEU A 252 19.66 7.41 -13.22
C LEU A 252 18.93 7.78 -14.52
N THR A 253 19.12 6.99 -15.58
CA THR A 253 18.48 7.22 -16.88
C THR A 253 17.00 6.85 -16.86
N GLN A 254 16.66 5.73 -16.20
CA GLN A 254 15.30 5.20 -16.15
C GLN A 254 14.41 5.90 -15.10
N GLY A 255 15.03 6.48 -14.07
CA GLY A 255 14.31 7.01 -12.90
C GLY A 255 13.79 5.91 -11.98
N SER A 256 13.27 6.32 -10.81
CA SER A 256 12.63 5.39 -9.88
C SER A 256 11.17 5.11 -10.28
N ALA A 257 10.69 3.90 -10.03
CA ALA A 257 9.31 3.51 -10.36
C ALA A 257 8.25 4.38 -9.68
N SER A 258 8.57 4.93 -8.50
CA SER A 258 7.64 5.72 -7.69
C SER A 258 7.87 7.24 -7.83
N GLN A 259 8.72 7.69 -8.77
CA GLN A 259 9.08 9.10 -8.93
C GLN A 259 7.86 9.99 -9.16
N ASN A 260 6.98 9.61 -10.09
CA ASN A 260 5.78 10.38 -10.42
C ASN A 260 4.85 10.51 -9.22
N LEU A 261 4.71 9.43 -8.43
CA LEU A 261 3.92 9.43 -7.20
C LEU A 261 4.53 10.37 -6.17
N ALA A 262 5.83 10.25 -5.91
CA ALA A 262 6.54 11.12 -4.97
C ALA A 262 6.44 12.61 -5.35
N GLN A 263 6.59 12.94 -6.63
CA GLN A 263 6.45 14.31 -7.13
C GLN A 263 5.01 14.83 -6.99
N THR A 264 4.01 14.00 -7.29
CA THR A 264 2.61 14.37 -7.11
C THR A 264 2.30 14.60 -5.63
N MET A 265 2.80 13.74 -4.75
CA MET A 265 2.63 13.91 -3.32
C MET A 265 3.29 15.21 -2.84
N LEU A 266 4.51 15.51 -3.27
CA LEU A 266 5.18 16.77 -2.94
C LEU A 266 4.43 18.00 -3.49
N ALA A 267 3.91 17.92 -4.71
CA ALA A 267 3.12 19.00 -5.30
C ALA A 267 1.83 19.27 -4.49
N ASN A 268 1.15 18.21 -4.06
CA ASN A 268 -0.02 18.33 -3.20
C ASN A 268 0.33 18.91 -1.83
N ILE A 269 1.48 18.53 -1.25
CA ILE A 269 2.00 19.16 -0.02
C ILE A 269 2.18 20.66 -0.28
N ASN A 270 2.83 21.08 -1.36
CA ASN A 270 3.03 22.51 -1.61
C ASN A 270 1.71 23.27 -1.86
N ALA A 271 0.71 22.59 -2.41
CA ALA A 271 -0.60 23.14 -2.70
C ALA A 271 -1.55 23.20 -1.48
N HIS A 272 -1.21 22.61 -0.32
CA HIS A 272 -2.13 22.51 0.84
C HIS A 272 -2.62 23.87 1.38
N ARG A 273 -1.91 24.94 1.05
CA ARG A 273 -2.25 26.32 1.43
C ARG A 273 -3.34 26.92 0.55
N LEU A 274 -3.66 26.29 -0.58
CA LEU A 274 -4.70 26.74 -1.49
C LEU A 274 -6.08 26.38 -0.90
N PRO A 275 -7.06 27.31 -0.87
CA PRO A 275 -8.39 27.07 -0.29
C PRO A 275 -9.15 25.89 -0.90
N ALA A 276 -8.82 25.54 -2.15
CA ALA A 276 -9.51 24.50 -2.91
C ALA A 276 -8.93 23.09 -2.72
N LEU A 277 -7.88 22.90 -1.91
CA LEU A 277 -7.28 21.58 -1.77
C LEU A 277 -8.02 20.71 -0.75
N TYR A 278 -8.23 19.45 -1.12
CA TYR A 278 -8.77 18.39 -0.27
C TYR A 278 -7.99 18.23 1.04
N LYS A 279 -8.69 17.91 2.13
CA LYS A 279 -8.07 17.56 3.42
C LYS A 279 -7.40 16.20 3.38
N LEU A 280 -7.94 15.28 2.58
CA LEU A 280 -7.34 13.98 2.34
C LEU A 280 -7.32 13.62 0.86
N ILE A 281 -6.15 13.13 0.43
CA ILE A 281 -5.96 12.50 -0.88
C ILE A 281 -5.67 11.03 -0.63
N ALA A 282 -6.58 10.14 -1.05
CA ALA A 282 -6.40 8.70 -0.98
C ALA A 282 -6.07 8.15 -2.36
N THR A 283 -5.08 7.27 -2.42
CA THR A 283 -4.70 6.56 -3.64
C THR A 283 -4.63 5.06 -3.34
N CYS A 284 -5.34 4.28 -4.15
CA CYS A 284 -5.32 2.82 -4.07
C CYS A 284 -4.65 2.24 -5.31
N TRP A 285 -3.61 1.43 -5.12
CA TRP A 285 -2.84 0.84 -6.21
C TRP A 285 -2.90 -0.69 -6.25
N SER A 286 -2.70 -1.26 -7.44
CA SER A 286 -2.74 -2.71 -7.67
C SER A 286 -1.38 -3.40 -7.55
N ALA A 287 -0.29 -2.64 -7.70
CA ALA A 287 1.07 -3.15 -7.74
C ALA A 287 1.87 -2.70 -6.52
N VAL A 288 2.71 -3.60 -6.02
CA VAL A 288 3.53 -3.41 -4.82
C VAL A 288 4.88 -2.88 -5.28
N GLY A 289 5.42 -1.83 -4.65
CA GLY A 289 6.71 -1.29 -5.05
C GLY A 289 7.05 0.03 -4.39
N VAL A 290 7.68 -0.05 -3.21
CA VAL A 290 8.43 1.02 -2.53
C VAL A 290 7.61 2.23 -2.07
N ILE A 291 7.26 2.21 -0.78
CA ILE A 291 7.25 3.42 0.05
C ILE A 291 8.01 3.08 1.35
N PHE A 292 9.22 3.64 1.50
CA PHE A 292 10.07 3.71 2.70
C PHE A 292 10.27 2.43 3.55
N HIS A 293 11.18 1.54 3.14
CA HIS A 293 11.95 0.72 4.09
C HIS A 293 12.92 1.61 4.89
N LYS A 294 12.38 2.43 5.81
CA LYS A 294 13.04 3.11 6.95
C LYS A 294 12.12 4.21 7.52
N PHE A 295 10.95 3.85 8.06
CA PHE A 295 10.29 4.63 9.09
C PHE A 295 9.60 3.66 10.08
N PRO A 296 10.02 3.62 11.35
CA PRO A 296 9.43 2.73 12.34
C PRO A 296 8.20 3.40 12.94
N PHE A 297 7.10 3.49 12.20
CA PHE A 297 5.83 3.95 12.75
C PHE A 297 4.70 3.11 12.16
N PHE A 298 3.96 2.43 13.05
CA PHE A 298 2.86 1.48 12.83
C PHE A 298 3.22 -0.02 12.78
N ARG A 299 3.35 -0.63 13.98
CA ARG A 299 2.90 -2.02 14.20
C ARG A 299 1.39 -1.96 14.42
N PHE A 300 0.60 -2.38 13.44
CA PHE A 300 -0.80 -2.72 13.71
C PHE A 300 -0.83 -3.99 14.60
N PRO A 301 -1.69 -4.07 15.62
CA PRO A 301 -1.88 -5.28 16.40
C PRO A 301 -2.60 -6.42 15.63
N TYR A 302 -2.86 -6.26 14.34
CA TYR A 302 -3.35 -7.34 13.49
C TYR A 302 -2.20 -8.06 12.80
N ARG A 303 -2.09 -9.36 13.10
CA ARG A 303 -1.08 -10.32 12.62
C ARG A 303 -1.21 -10.66 11.12
N ARG A 304 -1.63 -9.73 10.26
CA ARG A 304 -1.76 -9.92 8.80
C ARG A 304 -1.00 -8.80 8.07
N ARG A 305 0.09 -9.17 7.37
CA ARG A 305 1.13 -8.25 6.87
C ARG A 305 0.80 -7.55 5.54
N ASP A 306 -0.40 -7.71 4.99
CA ASP A 306 -0.68 -7.31 3.60
C ASP A 306 -1.22 -5.88 3.39
N CYS A 307 -1.45 -5.12 4.46
CA CYS A 307 -1.93 -3.74 4.37
C CYS A 307 -0.86 -2.73 4.78
N ALA A 308 -0.12 -2.20 3.79
CA ALA A 308 0.74 -1.04 4.00
C ALA A 308 -0.08 0.25 3.88
N LEU A 309 -0.27 0.95 5.00
CA LEU A 309 -0.75 2.34 5.01
C LEU A 309 0.46 3.26 5.09
N HIS A 310 0.68 4.07 4.04
CA HIS A 310 1.62 5.18 4.12
C HIS A 310 0.86 6.48 4.19
N ALA A 311 0.96 7.16 5.34
CA ALA A 311 0.33 8.45 5.57
C ALA A 311 1.41 9.53 5.72
N PHE A 312 1.42 10.49 4.80
CA PHE A 312 2.28 11.67 4.88
C PHE A 312 1.49 12.80 5.53
N ARG A 313 2.12 13.46 6.51
CA ARG A 313 1.54 14.57 7.26
C ARG A 313 2.18 15.86 6.83
N VAL A 314 1.33 16.87 6.61
CA VAL A 314 1.77 18.25 6.44
C VAL A 314 1.39 19.01 7.69
N TYR A 315 2.38 19.62 8.32
CA TYR A 315 2.21 20.52 9.44
C TYR A 315 2.17 21.98 8.94
#